data_AF-A0A9E5UJL8-F1
#
_entry.id   AF-A0A9E5UJL8-F1
#
_cell.length_a   1.000
_cell.length_b   1.000
_cell.length_c   1.000
_cell.angle_alpha   90.00
_cell.angle_beta   90.00
_cell.angle_gamma   90.00
#
_symmetry.space_group_name_H-M   'P 1'
#
loop_
_entity.id
_entity.type
_entity.pdbx_description
1 polymer ?
#
loop_
_entity_poly.entity_id
_entity_poly.type
_entity_poly.pdbx_seq_one_letter_code
_entity_poly.pdbx_strand_id
1 'polypeptide(L)'
;MRVLVVVAIPEGQDLVEVELEEGASRARAREVARVAERHPGLALGRAGVWGRARGPAFALREGDRVEVYRPVRADAKAMRRARAGVKPGPRSRSAP
;
A
#
# COMPACT_ATOMS: atom_id res chain seq x y z
N MET A 1 -1.70 20.81 11.12
CA MET A 1 -2.72 20.07 10.36
C MET A 1 -2.82 18.64 10.89
N ARG A 2 -4.03 18.10 11.01
CA ARG A 2 -4.30 16.71 11.37
C ARG A 2 -4.40 15.84 10.12
N VAL A 3 -3.71 14.71 10.14
CA VAL A 3 -3.77 13.70 9.08
C VAL A 3 -3.91 12.32 9.69
N LEU A 4 -4.47 11.40 8.92
CA LEU A 4 -4.73 10.03 9.37
C LEU A 4 -3.79 9.05 8.67
N VAL A 5 -2.98 8.32 9.43
CA VAL A 5 -2.13 7.25 8.91
C VAL A 5 -2.84 5.92 9.14
N VAL A 6 -3.08 5.17 8.06
CA VAL A 6 -3.77 3.88 8.09
C VAL A 6 -2.85 2.77 7.60
N VAL A 7 -2.76 1.70 8.40
CA VAL A 7 -1.99 0.50 8.06
C VAL A 7 -2.96 -0.68 7.95
N ALA A 8 -3.09 -1.24 6.75
CA ALA A 8 -3.94 -2.39 6.52
C ALA A 8 -3.21 -3.71 6.85
N ILE A 9 -3.66 -4.39 7.90
CA ILE A 9 -3.12 -5.67 8.39
C ILE A 9 -4.16 -6.80 8.21
N PRO A 10 -3.77 -8.09 8.23
CA PRO A 10 -4.73 -9.17 8.05
C PRO A 10 -5.90 -9.15 9.05
N GLU A 11 -5.65 -8.68 10.27
CA GLU A 11 -6.60 -8.64 11.38
C GLU A 11 -7.50 -7.39 11.34
N GLY A 12 -7.27 -6.47 10.41
CA GLY A 12 -8.04 -5.24 10.26
C GLY A 12 -7.20 -4.05 9.80
N GLN A 13 -7.30 -2.95 10.53
CA GLN A 13 -6.56 -1.72 10.24
C GLN A 13 -6.12 -1.04 11.54
N ASP A 14 -4.90 -0.51 11.53
CA ASP A 14 -4.41 0.41 12.54
C ASP A 14 -4.57 1.84 12.02
N LEU A 15 -5.22 2.71 12.81
CA LEU A 15 -5.47 4.10 12.47
C LEU A 15 -4.77 5.00 13.49
N VAL A 16 -3.86 5.83 13.01
CA VAL A 16 -3.08 6.75 13.83
C VAL A 16 -3.30 8.16 13.32
N GLU A 17 -3.99 8.98 14.11
CA GLU A 17 -4.07 10.41 13.86
C GLU A 17 -2.78 11.09 14.31
N VAL A 18 -2.23 11.97 13.47
CA VAL A 18 -1.02 12.73 13.78
C VAL A 18 -1.20 14.20 13.43
N GLU A 19 -0.63 15.06 14.27
CA GLU A 19 -0.49 16.48 14.00
C GLU A 19 0.86 16.77 13.36
N LEU A 20 0.84 17.54 12.28
CA LEU A 20 2.00 17.91 11.48
C LEU A 20 1.96 19.38 11.09
N GLU A 21 3.11 19.93 10.74
CA GLU A 21 3.20 21.21 10.05
C GLU A 21 2.48 21.19 8.69
N GLU A 22 1.97 22.34 8.26
CA GLU A 22 1.29 22.43 6.96
C GLU A 22 2.23 22.09 5.81
N GLY A 23 1.74 21.29 4.86
CA GLY A 23 2.54 20.82 3.72
C GLY A 23 3.57 19.75 4.08
N ALA A 24 3.57 19.22 5.32
CA ALA A 24 4.45 18.12 5.70
C ALA A 24 4.31 16.92 4.75
N SER A 25 5.42 16.20 4.58
CA SER A 25 5.47 15.10 3.63
C SER A 25 4.77 13.84 4.13
N ARG A 26 4.31 13.00 3.19
CA ARG A 26 3.82 11.66 3.48
C ARG A 26 4.82 10.81 4.27
N ALA A 27 6.12 10.95 3.99
CA ALA A 27 7.16 10.26 4.74
C ALA A 27 7.18 10.71 6.21
N ARG A 28 7.08 12.02 6.46
CA ARG A 28 7.05 12.59 7.81
C ARG A 28 5.84 12.09 8.60
N ALA A 29 4.66 12.02 7.99
CA ALA A 29 3.47 11.48 8.64
C ALA A 29 3.69 10.06 9.19
N ARG A 30 4.36 9.21 8.40
CA ARG A 30 4.62 7.81 8.79
C ARG A 30 5.67 7.68 9.90
N GLU A 31 6.65 8.56 9.88
CA GLU A 31 7.67 8.67 10.92
C GLU A 31 7.04 9.07 12.26
N VAL A 32 6.23 10.14 12.25
CA VAL A 32 5.52 10.62 13.45
C VAL A 32 4.53 9.58 13.97
N ALA A 33 3.84 8.86 13.08
CA ALA A 33 2.96 7.75 13.45
C ALA A 33 3.70 6.51 13.95
N ARG A 34 5.05 6.48 13.85
CA ARG A 34 5.92 5.35 14.24
C ARG A 34 5.51 4.03 13.59
N VAL A 35 5.13 4.07 12.31
CA VAL A 35 4.61 2.89 11.60
C VAL A 35 5.60 1.73 11.60
N ALA A 36 6.90 2.01 11.48
CA ALA A 36 7.96 0.99 11.45
C ALA A 36 8.07 0.22 12.78
N GLU A 37 7.85 0.91 13.90
CA GLU A 37 7.91 0.34 15.25
C GLU A 37 6.62 -0.44 15.56
N ARG A 38 5.47 0.10 15.16
CA ARG A 38 4.15 -0.54 15.36
C ARG A 38 3.97 -1.79 14.51
N HIS A 39 4.54 -1.81 13.30
CA HIS A 39 4.36 -2.88 12.32
C HIS A 39 5.71 -3.37 11.78
N PRO A 40 6.53 -4.04 12.61
CA PRO A 40 7.83 -4.56 12.19
C PRO A 40 7.64 -5.56 11.03
N GLY A 41 8.42 -5.39 9.96
CA GLY A 41 8.34 -6.24 8.76
C GLY A 41 7.35 -5.79 7.69
N LEU A 42 6.58 -4.72 7.93
CA LEU A 42 5.80 -4.08 6.89
C LEU A 42 6.76 -3.41 5.90
N ALA A 43 6.78 -3.85 4.63
CA ALA A 43 7.60 -3.22 3.61
C ALA A 43 7.10 -1.79 3.36
N LEU A 44 7.81 -0.83 3.94
CA LEU A 44 7.40 0.57 4.01
C LEU A 44 7.45 1.31 2.65
N GLY A 45 7.68 0.64 1.52
CA GLY A 45 7.90 1.30 0.23
C GLY A 45 6.65 1.91 -0.39
N ARG A 46 5.52 1.19 -0.37
CA ARG A 46 4.28 1.63 -1.04
C ARG A 46 3.29 2.23 -0.04
N ALA A 47 3.03 3.51 -0.21
CA ALA A 47 1.90 4.16 0.44
C ALA A 47 1.19 5.11 -0.52
N GLY A 48 -0.09 5.30 -0.30
CA GLY A 48 -0.95 6.20 -1.05
C GLY A 48 -1.54 7.29 -0.18
N VAL A 49 -2.19 8.25 -0.83
CA VAL A 49 -3.09 9.21 -0.21
C VAL A 49 -4.44 9.06 -0.91
N TRP A 50 -5.50 8.74 -0.17
CA TRP A 50 -6.84 8.46 -0.71
C TRP A 50 -6.84 7.47 -1.89
N GLY A 51 -6.26 6.28 -1.71
CA GLY A 51 -6.20 5.23 -2.74
C GLY A 51 -5.25 5.49 -3.92
N ARG A 52 -4.56 6.65 -3.96
CA ARG A 52 -3.64 7.01 -5.04
C ARG A 52 -2.19 6.89 -4.57
N ALA A 53 -1.38 6.14 -5.28
CA ALA A 53 0.05 6.03 -4.99
C ALA A 53 0.73 7.40 -5.07
N ARG A 54 1.46 7.78 -4.02
CA ARG A 54 2.18 9.05 -3.94
C ARG A 54 3.61 8.85 -3.48
N GLY A 55 4.51 9.67 -4.02
CA GLY A 55 5.91 9.69 -3.59
C GLY A 55 6.06 10.01 -2.10
N PRO A 56 7.22 9.71 -1.50
CA PRO A 56 7.49 9.98 -0.08
C PRO A 56 7.44 11.49 0.24
N ALA A 57 7.82 12.35 -0.71
CA ALA A 57 7.83 13.80 -0.58
C ALA A 57 6.50 14.48 -0.90
N PHE A 58 5.42 13.73 -1.16
CA PHE A 58 4.11 14.33 -1.43
C PHE A 58 3.65 15.15 -0.22
N ALA A 59 3.38 16.45 -0.45
CA ALA A 59 2.90 17.38 0.56
C ALA A 59 1.43 17.07 0.90
N LEU A 60 1.15 16.86 2.18
CA LEU A 60 -0.18 16.55 2.69
C LEU A 60 -0.96 17.83 3.01
N ARG A 61 -2.28 17.67 3.13
CA ARG A 61 -3.24 18.69 3.56
C ARG A 61 -4.01 18.22 4.79
N GLU A 62 -4.67 19.15 5.48
CA GLU A 62 -5.61 18.84 6.57
C GLU A 62 -6.61 17.76 6.13
N GLY A 63 -6.77 16.73 6.97
CA GLY A 63 -7.70 15.62 6.75
C GLY A 63 -7.21 14.56 5.76
N ASP A 64 -6.00 14.69 5.20
CA ASP A 64 -5.47 13.65 4.31
C ASP A 64 -5.31 12.31 5.03
N ARG A 65 -5.65 11.23 4.31
CA ARG A 65 -5.45 9.86 4.76
C ARG A 65 -4.29 9.20 4.03
N VAL A 66 -3.21 8.93 4.75
CA VAL A 66 -2.02 8.20 4.28
C VAL A 66 -2.23 6.70 4.49
N GLU A 67 -2.24 5.94 3.42
CA GLU A 67 -2.52 4.49 3.45
C GLU A 67 -1.24 3.71 3.17
N VAL A 68 -0.79 2.89 4.11
CA VAL A 68 0.41 2.05 3.96
C VAL A 68 0.02 0.65 3.46
N TYR A 69 0.53 0.28 2.29
CA TYR A 69 0.16 -0.97 1.62
C TYR A 69 1.17 -2.09 1.88
N ARG A 70 0.68 -3.33 1.86
CA ARG A 70 1.49 -4.54 1.88
C ARG A 70 1.93 -4.93 0.46
N PRO A 71 3.15 -5.47 0.27
CA PRO A 71 3.52 -6.08 -1.01
C PRO A 71 2.58 -7.24 -1.31
N VAL A 72 2.01 -7.26 -2.51
CA VAL A 72 1.27 -8.43 -2.98
C VAL A 72 2.30 -9.48 -3.40
N ARG A 73 2.48 -10.53 -2.59
CA ARG A 73 3.44 -11.62 -2.86
C ARG A 73 3.01 -12.57 -3.99
N ALA A 74 1.75 -12.51 -4.43
CA ALA A 74 1.23 -13.45 -5.42
C ALA A 74 1.04 -12.81 -6.80
N ASP A 75 1.54 -13.47 -7.84
CA ASP A 75 1.06 -13.25 -9.20
C ASP A 75 -0.43 -13.64 -9.24
N ALA A 76 -1.30 -12.64 -9.12
CA ALA A 76 -2.75 -12.81 -9.12
C ALA A 76 -3.23 -13.61 -10.35
N LYS A 77 -2.48 -13.55 -11.46
CA LYS A 77 -2.77 -14.30 -12.68
C LYS A 77 -2.46 -15.79 -12.51
N ALA A 78 -1.38 -16.14 -11.81
CA ALA A 78 -1.05 -17.53 -11.49
C ALA A 78 -2.07 -18.15 -10.53
N MET A 79 -2.48 -17.41 -9.49
CA MET A 79 -3.54 -17.87 -8.58
C MET A 79 -4.89 -18.04 -9.28
N ARG A 80 -5.26 -17.11 -10.17
CA ARG A 80 -6.49 -17.23 -10.96
C ARG A 80 -6.45 -18.45 -11.89
N ARG A 81 -5.30 -18.74 -12.53
CA ARG A 81 -5.10 -19.95 -13.36
C ARG A 81 -5.24 -21.23 -12.54
N ALA A 82 -4.62 -21.29 -11.35
CA ALA A 82 -4.70 -22.46 -10.48
C ALA A 82 -6.14 -22.73 -9.98
N ARG A 83 -6.89 -21.67 -9.63
CA ARG A 83 -8.29 -21.78 -9.19
C ARG A 83 -9.25 -22.18 -10.30
N ALA A 84 -8.96 -21.81 -11.55
CA ALA A 84 -9.83 -22.12 -12.68
C ALA A 84 -9.65 -23.57 -13.21
N GLY A 85 -8.70 -24.35 -12.68
CA GLY A 85 -8.45 -25.73 -13.14
C GLY A 85 -8.02 -25.83 -14.61
N VAL A 86 -7.74 -24.70 -15.28
CA VAL A 86 -7.47 -24.67 -16.72
C VAL A 86 -6.06 -25.19 -16.96
N LYS A 87 -5.95 -26.44 -17.41
CA LYS A 87 -4.75 -26.92 -18.09
C LYS A 87 -4.55 -26.05 -19.33
N PRO A 88 -3.38 -25.41 -19.52
CA PRO A 88 -3.14 -24.63 -20.73
C PRO A 88 -3.27 -25.57 -21.94
N GLY A 89 -4.24 -25.30 -22.81
CA GLY A 89 -4.35 -25.97 -24.10
C GLY A 89 -3.09 -25.71 -24.93
N PRO A 90 -2.70 -26.64 -25.82
CA PRO A 90 -1.45 -26.53 -26.57
C PRO A 90 -1.45 -25.23 -27.38
N ARG A 91 -0.38 -24.44 -27.21
CA ARG A 91 -0.15 -23.24 -28.02
C ARG A 91 -0.03 -23.68 -29.48
N SER A 92 -1.02 -23.37 -30.30
CA SER A 92 -0.85 -23.40 -31.75
C SER A 92 0.22 -22.36 -32.10
N ARG A 93 1.38 -22.84 -32.55
CA ARG A 93 2.33 -22.00 -33.28
C ARG A 93 1.75 -21.83 -34.67
N SER A 94 1.25 -20.65 -34.99
CA SER A 94 1.22 -20.21 -36.38
C SER A 94 2.67 -19.95 -36.80
N ALA A 95 3.15 -20.79 -37.71
CA ALA A 95 4.39 -20.60 -38.47
C ALA A 95 4.02 -20.15 -39.90
N PRO A 96 4.97 -19.57 -40.65
CA PRO A 96 4.83 -18.37 -41.47
C PRO A 96 3.95 -18.50 -42.72
#